data_AF-A0A286EMB5-F1
#
_entry.id   AF-A0A286EMB5-F1
#
_cell.length_a   1.000
_cell.length_b   1.000
_cell.length_c   1.000
_cell.angle_alpha   90.00
_cell.angle_beta   90.00
_cell.angle_gamma   90.00
#
_symmetry.space_group_name_H-M   'P 1'
#
loop_
_entity.id
_entity.type
_entity.pdbx_description
1 polymer ?
#
loop_
_entity_poly.entity_id
_entity_poly.type
_entity_poly.pdbx_seq_one_letter_code
_entity_poly.pdbx_strand_id
1 'polypeptide(L)'
;MLTLVYEEAPFWEIGSPVTEYLGGDQTFVEGPWSIESCSAVLLRWFDAGWLHCIAVARSHTIRKPAEIHRYTYDADWQSRATLNKDYWVLQRSDARALVADPARWSTGGPDAGVCLCRTDATDSMTFAEWAAAVSDIIADPTAP
;
A
#
# COMPACT_ATOMS: atom_id res chain seq x y z
N MET A 1 -9.15 -10.27 -20.58
CA MET A 1 -8.07 -10.45 -19.59
C MET A 1 -7.36 -9.11 -19.50
N LEU A 2 -7.68 -8.30 -18.48
CA LEU A 2 -7.16 -6.94 -18.36
C LEU A 2 -5.74 -6.99 -17.78
N THR A 3 -4.84 -6.23 -18.40
CA THR A 3 -3.50 -5.95 -17.88
C THR A 3 -3.69 -5.06 -16.65
N LEU A 4 -3.59 -5.63 -15.45
CA LEU A 4 -3.57 -4.86 -14.21
C LEU A 4 -2.29 -4.03 -14.19
N VAL A 5 -2.41 -2.72 -14.37
CA VAL A 5 -1.43 -1.78 -13.85
C VAL A 5 -1.71 -1.70 -12.36
N TYR A 6 -0.88 -2.35 -11.54
CA TYR A 6 -0.93 -2.12 -10.11
C TYR A 6 -0.31 -0.75 -9.87
N GLU A 7 -1.13 0.21 -9.46
CA GLU A 7 -0.63 1.40 -8.80
C GLU A 7 -0.17 0.97 -7.41
N GLU A 8 1.12 0.71 -7.28
CA GLU A 8 1.76 0.16 -6.10
C GLU A 8 2.33 1.30 -5.26
N ALA A 9 1.90 1.40 -4.00
CA ALA A 9 2.56 2.24 -3.01
C ALA A 9 3.25 1.33 -1.98
N PRO A 10 4.60 1.27 -1.96
CA PRO A 10 5.32 0.60 -0.89
C PRO A 10 4.94 1.19 0.47
N PHE A 11 4.79 0.35 1.50
CA PHE A 11 4.39 0.85 2.83
C PHE A 11 5.33 1.92 3.39
N TRP A 12 6.63 1.84 3.10
CA TRP A 12 7.62 2.83 3.57
C TRP A 12 7.51 4.20 2.89
N GLU A 13 6.76 4.34 1.79
CA GLU A 13 6.43 5.64 1.20
C GLU A 13 5.24 6.31 1.89
N ILE A 14 4.40 5.54 2.58
CA ILE A 14 3.19 6.05 3.24
C ILE A 14 3.56 7.01 4.38
N GLY A 15 2.91 8.17 4.41
CA GLY A 15 3.16 9.25 5.37
C GLY A 15 4.27 10.21 4.94
N SER A 16 5.05 9.87 3.91
CA SER A 16 6.01 10.80 3.31
C SER A 16 5.29 11.97 2.62
N PRO A 17 5.93 13.15 2.54
CA PRO A 17 5.34 14.27 1.83
C PRO A 17 5.22 13.95 0.33
N VAL A 18 4.09 14.31 -0.28
CA VAL A 18 3.85 14.16 -1.71
C VAL A 18 4.01 15.53 -2.35
N THR A 19 4.79 15.61 -3.43
CA THR A 19 4.95 16.83 -4.22
C THR A 19 4.19 16.69 -5.53
N GLU A 20 3.18 17.51 -5.72
CA GLU A 20 2.43 17.63 -6.95
C GLU A 20 3.01 18.73 -7.84
N TYR A 21 3.17 18.41 -9.13
CA TYR A 21 3.62 19.35 -10.15
C TYR A 21 2.41 19.88 -10.93
N LEU A 22 2.08 21.15 -10.74
CA LEU A 22 0.89 21.78 -11.33
C LEU A 22 1.16 22.40 -12.72
N GLY A 23 2.39 22.30 -13.21
CA GLY A 23 2.86 22.88 -14.47
C GLY A 23 3.67 24.16 -14.28
N GLY A 24 4.59 24.44 -15.21
CA GLY A 24 5.58 25.51 -15.04
C GLY A 24 6.51 25.24 -13.86
N ASP A 25 6.89 26.30 -13.13
CA ASP A 25 7.71 26.23 -11.90
C ASP A 25 6.85 26.08 -10.62
N GLN A 26 5.56 25.75 -10.75
CA GLN A 26 4.65 25.63 -9.61
C GLN A 26 4.61 24.20 -9.07
N THR A 27 4.93 24.07 -7.79
CA THR A 27 4.78 22.83 -7.02
C THR A 27 3.89 23.07 -5.81
N PHE A 28 3.17 22.02 -5.42
CA PHE A 28 2.39 21.96 -4.20
C PHE A 28 2.84 20.73 -3.41
N VAL A 29 3.02 20.88 -2.09
CA VAL A 29 3.48 19.79 -1.22
C VAL A 29 2.40 19.50 -0.19
N GLU A 30 1.96 18.25 -0.14
CA GLU A 30 1.05 17.73 0.88
C GLU A 30 1.80 16.85 1.89
N GLY A 31 1.26 16.78 3.10
CA GLY A 31 1.87 16.03 4.20
C GLY A 31 3.13 16.71 4.78
N PRO A 32 3.99 15.97 5.50
CA PRO A 32 3.83 14.56 5.85
C PRO A 32 2.63 14.33 6.78
N TRP A 33 2.03 13.16 6.67
CA TRP A 33 1.00 12.70 7.61
C TRP A 33 1.62 11.72 8.61
N SER A 34 1.09 11.64 9.82
CA SER A 34 1.60 10.66 10.78
C SER A 34 1.29 9.25 10.30
N ILE A 35 2.28 8.35 10.40
CA ILE A 35 2.14 6.96 9.94
C ILE A 35 1.06 6.22 10.73
N GLU A 36 0.81 6.61 11.98
CA GLU A 36 -0.26 6.08 12.82
C GLU A 36 -1.64 6.50 12.29
N SER A 37 -1.78 7.76 11.86
CA SER A 37 -3.02 8.26 11.26
C SER A 37 -3.28 7.59 9.92
N CYS A 38 -2.23 7.43 9.09
CA CYS A 38 -2.31 6.68 7.85
C CYS A 38 -2.73 5.23 8.09
N SER A 39 -2.12 4.54 9.07
CA SER A 39 -2.47 3.16 9.42
C SER A 39 -3.91 3.03 9.86
N ALA A 40 -4.42 3.94 10.69
CA ALA A 40 -5.82 3.92 11.10
C ALA A 40 -6.79 3.99 9.91
N VAL A 41 -6.53 4.87 8.93
CA VAL A 41 -7.35 4.99 7.72
C VAL A 41 -7.21 3.76 6.81
N LEU A 42 -5.97 3.32 6.57
CA LEU A 42 -5.69 2.17 5.72
C LEU A 42 -6.26 0.88 6.29
N LEU A 43 -6.28 0.72 7.61
CA LEU A 43 -6.89 -0.44 8.27
C LEU A 43 -8.39 -0.50 8.00
N ARG A 44 -9.08 0.65 8.05
CA ARG A 44 -10.52 0.74 7.73
C ARG A 44 -10.79 0.42 6.27
N TRP A 45 -9.98 0.94 5.34
CA TRP A 45 -10.08 0.59 3.92
C TRP A 45 -9.80 -0.89 3.67
N PHE A 46 -8.83 -1.47 4.37
CA PHE A 46 -8.49 -2.88 4.30
C PHE A 46 -9.63 -3.77 4.84
N ASP A 47 -10.21 -3.39 5.97
CA ASP A 47 -11.32 -4.10 6.60
C ASP A 47 -12.61 -4.00 5.74
N ALA A 48 -12.81 -2.89 5.03
CA ALA A 48 -13.83 -2.72 4.00
C ALA A 48 -13.55 -3.50 2.70
N GLY A 49 -12.38 -4.15 2.58
CA GLY A 49 -12.01 -4.97 1.42
C GLY A 49 -11.56 -4.17 0.20
N TRP A 50 -11.17 -2.90 0.38
CA TRP A 50 -10.75 -2.01 -0.71
C TRP A 50 -9.28 -2.15 -1.08
N LEU A 51 -8.49 -2.71 -0.16
CA LEU A 51 -7.04 -2.87 -0.28
C LEU A 51 -6.64 -4.33 -0.11
N HIS A 52 -5.63 -4.74 -0.86
CA HIS A 52 -4.81 -5.93 -0.63
C HIS A 52 -3.34 -5.52 -0.45
N CYS A 53 -2.52 -6.44 0.05
CA CYS A 53 -1.07 -6.27 0.11
C CYS A 53 -0.41 -7.31 -0.78
N ILE A 54 0.51 -6.84 -1.62
CA ILE A 54 1.30 -7.69 -2.52
C ILE A 54 2.78 -7.39 -2.34
N ALA A 55 3.62 -8.35 -2.66
CA ALA A 55 5.06 -8.17 -2.77
C ALA A 55 5.52 -8.75 -4.09
N VAL A 56 6.46 -8.08 -4.76
CA VAL A 56 7.00 -8.59 -6.02
C VAL A 56 7.74 -9.92 -5.75
N ALA A 57 7.33 -11.00 -6.41
CA ALA A 57 7.89 -12.34 -6.20
C ALA A 57 9.27 -12.53 -6.82
N ARG A 58 9.61 -11.72 -7.83
CA ARG A 58 10.91 -11.72 -8.49
C ARG A 58 11.61 -10.41 -8.18
N SER A 59 12.87 -10.48 -7.77
CA SER A 59 13.70 -9.27 -7.65
C SER A 59 13.77 -8.55 -9.01
N HIS A 60 13.02 -7.46 -9.20
CA HIS A 60 13.14 -6.67 -10.42
C HIS A 60 14.33 -5.73 -10.30
N THR A 61 15.22 -5.84 -11.28
CA THR A 61 16.33 -4.93 -11.49
C THR A 61 15.79 -3.60 -12.02
N ILE A 62 15.68 -2.57 -11.18
CA ILE A 62 15.49 -1.20 -11.68
C ILE A 62 16.85 -0.71 -12.19
N ARG A 63 17.04 -0.70 -13.51
CA ARG A 63 18.23 -0.15 -14.15
C ARG A 63 18.23 1.39 -14.08
N LYS A 64 18.81 1.94 -13.01
CA LYS A 64 19.71 3.11 -13.05
C LYS A 64 21.12 2.60 -12.70
N PRO A 65 22.21 3.21 -13.20
CA PRO A 65 23.37 2.47 -13.73
C PRO A 65 24.30 1.74 -12.75
N ALA A 66 23.97 1.53 -11.47
CA ALA A 66 24.94 0.90 -10.56
C ALA A 66 24.41 0.11 -9.34
N GLU A 67 23.11 0.08 -9.03
CA GLU A 67 22.67 -0.56 -7.79
C GLU A 67 21.51 -1.53 -8.00
N ILE A 68 21.79 -2.82 -7.78
CA ILE A 68 20.81 -3.90 -7.81
C ILE A 68 20.24 -4.01 -6.40
N HIS A 69 19.09 -3.40 -6.14
CA HIS A 69 18.33 -3.69 -4.93
C HIS A 69 17.56 -5.00 -5.13
N ARG A 70 18.13 -6.10 -4.64
CA ARG A 70 17.43 -7.38 -4.54
C ARG A 70 16.66 -7.38 -3.23
N TYR A 71 15.34 -7.29 -3.30
CA TYR A 71 14.49 -7.57 -2.14
C TYR A 71 14.50 -9.09 -1.89
N THR A 72 15.20 -9.51 -0.84
CA THR A 72 15.01 -10.83 -0.24
C THR A 72 14.09 -10.66 0.95
N TYR A 73 12.88 -11.20 0.85
CA TYR A 73 11.95 -11.23 1.97
C TYR A 73 12.35 -12.38 2.88
N ASP A 74 12.93 -12.09 4.05
CA ASP A 74 13.02 -13.03 5.17
C ASP A 74 11.85 -12.76 6.14
N ALA A 75 10.65 -12.78 5.57
CA ALA A 75 9.43 -12.45 6.29
C ALA A 75 8.61 -13.71 6.53
N ASP A 76 8.02 -13.80 7.72
CA ASP A 76 7.26 -14.96 8.17
C ASP A 76 6.04 -15.25 7.27
N TRP A 77 5.41 -14.21 6.72
CA TRP A 77 4.28 -14.28 5.80
C TRP A 77 4.62 -14.93 4.45
N GLN A 78 5.89 -14.97 4.04
CA GLN A 78 6.28 -15.43 2.71
C GLN A 78 5.84 -16.87 2.44
N SER A 79 6.00 -17.75 3.44
CA SER A 79 5.58 -19.16 3.36
C SER A 79 4.07 -19.35 3.26
N ARG A 80 3.28 -18.33 3.65
CA ARG A 80 1.82 -18.35 3.68
C ARG A 80 1.20 -17.63 2.48
N ALA A 81 1.97 -16.76 1.81
CA ALA A 81 1.51 -16.00 0.65
C ALA A 81 1.20 -16.90 -0.55
N THR A 82 0.26 -16.45 -1.39
CA THR A 82 -0.08 -17.13 -2.64
C THR A 82 0.61 -16.44 -3.81
N LEU A 83 1.27 -17.22 -4.68
CA LEU A 83 1.86 -16.68 -5.90
C LEU A 83 0.77 -16.44 -6.95
N ASN A 84 0.63 -15.19 -7.40
CA ASN A 84 -0.21 -14.82 -8.54
C ASN A 84 0.65 -14.06 -9.58
N LYS A 85 0.95 -14.74 -10.69
CA LYS A 85 1.90 -14.27 -11.72
C LYS A 85 3.27 -13.96 -11.09
N ASP A 86 3.69 -12.69 -11.12
CA ASP A 86 4.97 -12.21 -10.59
C ASP A 86 4.86 -11.61 -9.19
N TYR A 87 3.73 -11.81 -8.49
CA TYR A 87 3.47 -11.22 -7.17
C TYR A 87 3.08 -12.26 -6.12
N TRP A 88 3.66 -12.13 -4.93
CA TRP A 88 3.16 -12.75 -3.71
C TRP A 88 1.99 -11.93 -3.20
N VAL A 89 0.81 -12.56 -3.12
CA VAL A 89 -0.37 -11.99 -2.47
C VAL A 89 -0.37 -12.47 -1.03
N LEU A 90 -0.26 -11.52 -0.09
CA LEU A 90 -0.23 -11.83 1.34
C LEU A 90 -1.59 -12.40 1.77
N GLN A 91 -1.60 -13.31 2.75
CA GLN A 91 -2.85 -13.72 3.38
C GLN A 91 -3.46 -12.52 4.12
N ARG A 92 -4.79 -12.50 4.20
CA ARG A 92 -5.52 -11.38 4.81
C ARG A 92 -5.06 -11.06 6.23
N SER A 93 -4.77 -12.08 7.04
CA SER A 93 -4.27 -11.89 8.41
C SER A 93 -2.88 -11.25 8.45
N ASP A 94 -1.98 -11.66 7.58
CA ASP A 94 -0.61 -11.14 7.50
C ASP A 94 -0.61 -9.69 6.99
N ALA A 95 -1.38 -9.44 5.94
CA ALA A 95 -1.60 -8.10 5.39
C ALA A 95 -2.20 -7.16 6.45
N ARG A 96 -3.25 -7.59 7.16
CA ARG A 96 -3.86 -6.79 8.23
C ARG A 96 -2.87 -6.47 9.35
N ALA A 97 -2.06 -7.46 9.77
CA ALA A 97 -1.06 -7.27 10.80
C ALA A 97 0.02 -6.26 10.38
N LEU A 98 0.43 -6.26 9.11
CA LEU A 98 1.36 -5.27 8.58
C LEU A 98 0.73 -3.86 8.49
N VAL A 99 -0.52 -3.75 8.02
CA VAL A 99 -1.24 -2.47 7.98
C VAL A 99 -1.43 -1.87 9.38
N ALA A 100 -1.66 -2.72 10.38
CA ALA A 100 -1.87 -2.29 11.77
C ALA A 100 -0.59 -1.96 12.53
N ASP A 101 0.60 -2.20 11.96
CA ASP A 101 1.89 -1.97 12.61
C ASP A 101 2.79 -1.04 11.79
N PRO A 102 2.62 0.29 11.93
CA PRO A 102 3.41 1.29 11.22
C PRO A 102 4.93 1.17 11.45
N ALA A 103 5.36 0.59 12.58
CA ALA A 103 6.78 0.46 12.89
C ALA A 103 7.51 -0.49 11.91
N ARG A 104 6.76 -1.34 11.20
CA ARG A 104 7.29 -2.24 10.16
C ARG A 104 7.46 -1.56 8.80
N TRP A 105 6.89 -0.37 8.60
CA TRP A 105 6.91 0.34 7.32
C TRP A 105 8.27 1.01 7.09
N SER A 106 9.27 0.20 6.71
CA SER A 106 10.65 0.65 6.56
C SER A 106 11.30 0.09 5.29
N THR A 107 12.29 0.81 4.78
CA THR A 107 13.05 0.42 3.57
C THR A 107 14.02 -0.74 3.78
N GLY A 108 14.36 -1.06 5.03
CA GLY A 108 15.36 -2.09 5.39
C GLY A 108 14.78 -3.32 6.09
N GLY A 109 13.47 -3.35 6.35
CA GLY A 109 12.82 -4.44 7.06
C GLY A 109 12.43 -5.63 6.18
N PRO A 110 12.01 -6.75 6.78
CA PRO A 110 11.49 -7.91 6.05
C PRO A 110 10.31 -7.59 5.12
N ASP A 111 9.58 -6.52 5.42
CA ASP A 111 8.38 -6.08 4.69
C ASP A 111 8.64 -4.96 3.67
N ALA A 112 9.91 -4.58 3.42
CA ALA A 112 10.26 -3.39 2.65
C ALA A 112 9.73 -3.38 1.20
N GLY A 113 9.50 -4.55 0.61
CA GLY A 113 8.94 -4.67 -0.75
C GLY A 113 7.44 -4.99 -0.77
N VAL A 114 6.75 -4.89 0.37
CA VAL A 114 5.29 -5.03 0.40
C VAL A 114 4.65 -3.69 0.01
N CYS A 115 3.77 -3.76 -0.97
CA CYS A 115 3.00 -2.65 -1.50
C CYS A 115 1.52 -2.80 -1.16
N LEU A 116 0.86 -1.66 -0.95
CA LEU A 116 -0.59 -1.56 -0.99
C LEU A 116 -1.06 -1.59 -2.44
N CYS A 117 -2.14 -2.31 -2.67
CA CYS A 117 -2.81 -2.37 -3.97
C CYS A 117 -4.31 -2.34 -3.77
N ARG A 118 -4.99 -1.72 -4.72
CA ARG A 118 -6.44 -1.66 -4.75
C ARG A 118 -7.05 -3.02 -5.12
N THR A 119 -8.22 -3.33 -4.60
CA THR A 119 -9.00 -4.50 -5.03
C THR A 119 -9.97 -4.15 -6.14
N ASP A 120 -10.35 -5.17 -6.93
CA ASP A 120 -11.40 -5.07 -7.96
C ASP A 120 -12.75 -4.59 -7.39
N ALA A 121 -12.97 -4.71 -6.08
CA ALA A 121 -14.21 -4.27 -5.42
C ALA A 121 -14.44 -2.76 -5.52
N THR A 122 -13.38 -1.98 -5.78
CA THR A 122 -13.46 -0.52 -5.89
C THR A 122 -13.38 -0.01 -7.33
N ASP A 123 -13.13 -0.88 -8.31
CA ASP A 123 -12.97 -0.48 -9.71
C ASP A 123 -14.24 0.12 -10.33
N SER A 124 -15.40 -0.22 -9.77
CA SER A 124 -16.71 0.30 -10.19
C SER A 124 -17.28 1.36 -9.24
N MET A 125 -16.56 1.71 -8.18
CA MET A 125 -17.03 2.66 -7.18
C MET A 125 -16.98 4.07 -7.73
N THR A 126 -18.14 4.73 -7.74
CA THR A 126 -18.23 6.15 -8.06
C THR A 126 -17.65 7.00 -6.94
N PHE A 127 -17.29 8.25 -7.24
CA PHE A 127 -16.84 9.19 -6.22
C PHE A 127 -17.86 9.40 -5.10
N ALA A 128 -19.16 9.40 -5.41
CA ALA A 128 -20.21 9.57 -4.41
C ALA A 128 -20.29 8.38 -3.45
N GLU A 129 -20.17 7.15 -3.96
CA GLU A 129 -20.13 5.93 -3.15
C GLU A 129 -18.88 5.89 -2.28
N TRP A 130 -17.73 6.26 -2.84
CA TRP A 130 -16.48 6.40 -2.10
C TRP A 130 -16.61 7.45 -0.99
N ALA A 131 -17.11 8.65 -1.31
CA ALA A 131 -17.24 9.74 -0.36
C ALA A 131 -18.21 9.39 0.79
N ALA A 132 -19.31 8.70 0.49
CA ALA A 132 -20.24 8.21 1.50
C ALA A 132 -19.55 7.20 2.44
N ALA A 133 -18.88 6.19 1.88
CA ALA A 133 -18.22 5.17 2.67
C ALA A 133 -17.03 5.70 3.49
N VAL A 134 -16.29 6.69 2.96
CA VAL A 134 -15.21 7.36 3.71
C VAL A 134 -15.77 8.31 4.78
N SER A 135 -16.93 8.92 4.56
CA SER A 135 -17.56 9.78 5.58
C SER A 135 -17.95 8.99 6.83
N ASP A 136 -18.50 7.78 6.66
CA ASP A 136 -18.78 6.87 7.78
C ASP A 136 -17.49 6.43 8.49
N ILE A 137 -16.41 6.22 7.71
CA ILE A 137 -15.08 5.90 8.21
C ILE A 137 -14.44 7.09 8.94
N ILE A 138 -14.72 8.34 8.62
CA ILE A 138 -14.12 9.51 9.29
C ILE A 138 -14.94 9.95 10.51
N ALA A 139 -16.26 9.75 10.50
CA ALA A 139 -17.16 10.24 11.54
C ALA A 139 -17.04 9.51 12.90
N ASP A 140 -16.49 8.29 12.93
CA ASP A 140 -16.28 7.54 14.17
C ASP A 140 -14.78 7.25 14.43
N PRO A 141 -14.07 8.05 15.23
CA PRO A 141 -12.69 7.78 15.61
C PRO A 141 -12.52 6.57 16.55
N THR A 142 -13.62 5.95 17.00
CA THR A 142 -13.65 4.84 17.96
C THR A 142 -14.19 3.51 17.42
N ALA A 143 -14.70 3.48 16.19
CA ALA A 143 -15.11 2.23 15.54
C ALA A 143 -13.91 1.27 15.35
N PRO A 144 -14.04 -0.01 15.77
CA PRO A 144 -12.96 -1.00 15.81
C PRO A 144 -12.45 -1.44 14.44
#